data_AF-B5IMH0-F1
#
_entry.id   AF-B5IMH0-F1
#
_cell.length_a   1.000
_cell.length_b   1.000
_cell.length_c   1.000
_cell.angle_alpha   90.00
_cell.angle_beta   90.00
_cell.angle_gamma   90.00
#
_symmetry.space_group_name_H-M   'P 1'
#
loop_
_entity.id
_entity.type
_entity.pdbx_description
1 polymer ?
#
loop_
_entity_poly.entity_id
_entity_poly.type
_entity_poly.pdbx_seq_one_letter_code
_entity_poly.pdbx_strand_id
1 'polypeptide(L)' 'MSGSLRLRPLLLRLRRQPGALRPQVLAALEAHGRPLRWAITAVERGAGDGCHGATLTVEAVVWGLDPMQEPAGEG' A
#
# COMPACT_ATOMS: atom_id res chain seq x y z
N MET A 1 22.28 -15.99 -5.77
CA MET A 1 21.41 -15.83 -4.59
C MET A 1 20.05 -15.39 -5.09
N SER A 2 19.04 -16.27 -5.05
CA SER A 2 17.69 -15.92 -5.51
C SER A 2 16.79 -15.78 -4.29
N GLY A 3 16.52 -14.54 -3.88
CA GLY A 3 15.46 -14.27 -2.90
C GLY A 3 14.11 -14.71 -3.48
N SER A 4 13.29 -15.39 -2.69
CA SER A 4 11.96 -15.78 -3.15
C SER A 4 11.07 -14.55 -3.22
N LEU A 5 10.60 -14.22 -4.43
CA LEU A 5 9.62 -13.15 -4.63
C LEU A 5 8.28 -13.56 -4.02
N ARG A 6 7.71 -12.70 -3.18
CA ARG A 6 6.39 -12.92 -2.57
C ARG A 6 5.41 -11.84 -3.03
N LEU A 7 4.22 -12.29 -3.44
CA LEU A 7 3.08 -11.42 -3.67
C LEU A 7 2.29 -11.29 -2.36
N ARG A 8 2.03 -10.06 -1.93
CA ARG A 8 1.32 -9.80 -0.68
C ARG A 8 0.10 -8.92 -0.94
N PRO A 9 -1.11 -9.39 -0.59
CA PRO A 9 -2.28 -8.51 -0.59
C PRO A 9 -2.12 -7.45 0.49
N LEU A 10 -2.53 -6.22 0.19
CA LEU A 10 -2.47 -5.07 1.09
C LEU A 10 -3.79 -4.30 1.02
N LEU A 11 -4.35 -4.00 2.19
CA LEU A 11 -5.45 -3.07 2.35
C LEU A 11 -4.91 -1.84 3.09
N LEU A 12 -5.03 -0.67 2.49
CA LEU A 12 -4.46 0.57 3.02
C LEU A 12 -5.53 1.66 3.10
N ARG A 13 -5.54 2.39 4.23
CA ARG A 13 -6.32 3.62 4.37
C ARG A 13 -5.41 4.82 4.18
N LEU A 14 -5.71 5.65 3.19
CA LEU A 14 -4.92 6.84 2.84
C LEU A 14 -5.76 8.10 2.97
N ARG A 15 -5.29 9.06 3.77
CA ARG A 15 -5.90 10.40 3.78
C ARG A 15 -5.41 11.20 2.58
N ARG A 16 -6.32 11.59 1.69
CA ARG A 16 -6.02 12.36 0.48
C ARG A 16 -5.48 13.75 0.84
N GLN A 17 -4.30 14.05 0.34
CA GLN A 17 -3.67 15.36 0.44
C GLN A 17 -3.98 16.21 -0.82
N PRO A 18 -3.74 17.53 -0.78
CA PRO A 18 -3.72 18.35 -1.98
C PRO A 18 -2.78 17.79 -3.07
N GLY A 19 -3.12 18.02 -4.34
CA GLY A 19 -2.34 17.56 -5.49
C GLY A 19 -2.85 16.27 -6.15
N ALA A 20 -2.02 15.70 -7.02
CA ALA A 20 -2.37 14.54 -7.84
C ALA A 20 -2.49 13.27 -7.01
N LEU A 21 -3.57 12.51 -7.23
CA LEU A 21 -3.89 11.34 -6.40
C LEU A 21 -2.98 10.13 -6.67
N ARG A 22 -2.68 9.85 -7.94
CA ARG A 22 -1.87 8.67 -8.31
C ARG A 22 -0.50 8.66 -7.64
N PRO A 23 0.29 9.76 -7.64
CA PRO A 23 1.56 9.80 -6.91
C PRO A 23 1.41 9.57 -5.40
N GLN A 24 0.36 10.09 -4.78
CA GLN A 24 0.11 9.88 -3.34
C GLN A 24 -0.16 8.40 -3.02
N VAL A 25 -0.98 7.73 -3.84
CA VAL A 25 -1.27 6.29 -3.66
C VAL A 25 -0.01 5.46 -3.89
N LEU A 26 0.76 5.73 -4.95
CA LEU A 26 1.99 5.00 -5.23
C LEU A 26 3.02 5.15 -4.11
N ALA A 27 3.27 6.37 -3.63
CA ALA A 27 4.18 6.61 -2.53
C ALA A 27 3.77 5.87 -1.25
N ALA A 28 2.46 5.84 -0.94
CA ALA A 28 1.96 5.08 0.20
C ALA A 28 2.16 3.56 0.03
N LEU A 29 1.94 3.03 -1.17
CA LEU A 29 2.13 1.59 -1.46
C LEU A 29 3.61 1.20 -1.47
N GLU A 30 4.48 2.04 -2.00
CA GLU A 30 5.93 1.81 -2.10
C GLU A 30 6.61 1.62 -0.74
N ALA A 31 6.06 2.23 0.32
CA ALA A 31 6.48 1.98 1.70
C ALA A 31 6.27 0.52 2.16
N HIS A 32 5.45 -0.26 1.46
CA HIS A 32 5.15 -1.66 1.78
C HIS A 32 5.74 -2.67 0.80
N GLY A 33 6.37 -2.19 -0.28
CA GLY A 33 6.85 -2.99 -1.41
C GLY A 33 6.45 -2.37 -2.74
N ARG A 34 6.98 -2.88 -3.86
CA ARG A 34 6.64 -2.28 -5.17
C ARG A 34 5.24 -2.73 -5.63
N PRO A 35 4.34 -1.80 -5.96
CA PRO A 35 2.97 -2.12 -6.32
C PRO A 35 2.90 -2.75 -7.72
N LEU A 36 2.02 -3.74 -7.86
CA LEU A 36 1.75 -4.43 -9.13
C LEU A 36 0.37 -4.12 -9.68
N ARG A 37 -0.64 -4.18 -8.81
CA ARG A 37 -2.02 -3.76 -9.08
C ARG A 37 -2.59 -3.10 -7.85
N TRP A 38 -3.46 -2.13 -8.06
CA TRP A 38 -4.20 -1.49 -6.97
C TRP A 38 -5.49 -0.88 -7.50
N ALA A 39 -6.45 -0.71 -6.59
CA ALA A 39 -7.70 -0.03 -6.85
C ALA A 39 -8.13 0.73 -5.60
N ILE A 40 -8.75 1.90 -5.80
CA ILE A 40 -9.48 2.58 -4.73
C ILE A 40 -10.86 1.93 -4.66
N THR A 41 -11.17 1.31 -3.53
CA THR A 41 -12.42 0.53 -3.34
C THR A 41 -13.45 1.27 -2.50
N ALA A 42 -13.03 2.27 -1.71
CA ALA A 42 -13.94 3.16 -1.01
C ALA A 42 -13.38 4.58 -0.87
N VAL A 43 -14.29 5.55 -0.77
CA VAL A 43 -13.99 6.96 -0.51
C VAL A 43 -14.94 7.48 0.57
N GLU A 44 -14.39 7.86 1.70
CA GLU A 44 -15.09 8.51 2.80
C GLU A 44 -14.81 10.02 2.72
N ARG A 45 -15.86 10.83 2.62
CA ARG A 45 -15.71 12.29 2.58
C ARG A 45 -15.23 12.81 3.93
N GLY A 46 -14.27 13.73 3.91
CA GLY A 46 -13.88 14.49 5.08
C GLY A 46 -14.90 15.58 5.42
N ALA A 47 -14.76 16.20 6.59
CA ALA A 47 -15.51 17.40 6.94
C ALA A 47 -14.98 18.59 6.12
N GLY A 48 -15.61 18.90 4.98
CA GLY A 48 -15.26 20.02 4.12
C GLY A 48 -15.84 19.89 2.72
N ASP A 49 -15.87 21.00 1.98
CA ASP A 49 -16.30 20.99 0.59
C ASP A 49 -15.19 20.46 -0.33
N GLY A 50 -15.47 19.32 -0.97
CA GLY A 50 -14.60 18.69 -1.95
C GLY A 50 -13.96 17.38 -1.52
N CYS A 51 -13.04 16.87 -2.34
CA CYS A 51 -12.39 15.58 -2.11
C CYS A 51 -11.11 15.68 -1.27
N HIS A 52 -10.67 16.89 -0.89
CA HIS A 52 -9.49 17.07 -0.05
C HIS A 52 -9.78 16.61 1.38
N GLY A 53 -8.82 15.90 1.99
CA GLY A 53 -9.01 15.32 3.31
C GLY A 53 -9.92 14.09 3.36
N ALA A 54 -10.47 13.64 2.21
CA ALA A 54 -11.17 12.38 2.12
C ALA A 54 -10.26 11.20 2.49
N THR A 55 -10.83 10.18 3.13
CA THR A 55 -10.13 8.93 3.42
C THR A 55 -10.43 7.94 2.31
N LEU A 56 -9.39 7.37 1.73
CA LEU A 56 -9.47 6.39 0.65
C LEU A 56 -9.13 5.02 1.21
N THR A 57 -9.90 4.02 0.83
CA THR A 57 -9.51 2.62 1.00
C THR A 57 -8.92 2.13 -0.31
N VAL A 58 -7.69 1.61 -0.24
CA VAL A 58 -6.94 1.10 -1.38
C VAL A 58 -6.65 -0.38 -1.15
N GLU A 59 -7.12 -1.21 -2.07
CA GLU A 59 -6.71 -2.61 -2.17
C GLU A 59 -5.57 -2.73 -3.17
N ALA A 60 -4.51 -3.43 -2.81
CA ALA A 60 -3.33 -3.59 -3.62
C ALA A 60 -2.73 -4.99 -3.52
N VAL A 61 -1.99 -5.36 -4.56
CA VAL A 61 -0.98 -6.42 -4.48
C VAL A 61 0.38 -5.76 -4.66
N VAL A 62 1.23 -5.94 -3.66
CA VAL A 62 2.62 -5.49 -3.68
C VAL A 62 3.54 -6.70 -3.76
N TRP A 63 4.71 -6.52 -4.35
CA TRP A 63 5.78 -7.50 -4.25
C TRP A 63 6.82 -7.07 -3.22
N GLY A 64 7.56 -8.04 -2.68
CA GLY A 64 8.67 -7.77 -1.76
C GLY A 64 9.59 -8.99 -1.67
N LEU A 65 10.83 -8.74 -1.28
CA LEU A 65 11.74 -9.80 -0.86
C LEU A 65 11.41 -10.15 0.59
N ASP A 66 11.34 -11.44 0.90
CA ASP A 66 11.24 -11.91 2.27
C ASP A 66 12.46 -11.41 3.05
N PRO A 67 12.31 -10.66 4.17
CA PRO A 67 13.43 -10.48 5.06
C PRO A 67 13.79 -11.87 5.58
N MET A 68 14.99 -12.34 5.20
CA MET A 68 15.58 -13.64 5.54
C MET A 68 15.00 -14.16 6.87
N GLN A 69 14.12 -15.17 6.81
CA GLN A 69 13.76 -15.92 8.00
C GLN A 69 15.05 -16.47 8.56
N GLU A 70 15.52 -15.91 9.68
CA GLU A 70 16.60 -16.53 10.43
C GLU A 70 16.14 -17.96 10.76
N PRO A 71 16.95 -18.99 10.48
CA PRO A 71 16.56 -20.36 10.77
C PRO A 71 16.21 -20.41 12.26
N ALA A 72 14.97 -20.82 12.55
CA ALA A 72 14.55 -21.10 13.91
C ALA A 72 15.56 -22.10 14.48
N GLY A 73 16.36 -21.65 15.45
CA GLY A 73 17.31 -22.52 16.13
C GLY A 73 16.53 -23.69 16.74
N GLU A 74 16.77 -24.88 16.22
CA GLU A 74 16.47 -26.12 16.94
C GLU A 74 17.32 -26.12 18.21
N GLY A 75 16.63 -26.20 19.36
CA GLY A 75 17.23 -26.41 20.67
C GLY A 75 17.37 -27.89 21.01
#